data_AF-A0A0N9UHF8-F1
#
_entry.id   AF-A0A0N9UHF8-F1
#
_cell.length_a   1.000
_cell.length_b   1.000
_cell.length_c   1.000
_cell.angle_alpha   90.00
_cell.angle_beta   90.00
_cell.angle_gamma   90.00
#
_symmetry.space_group_name_H-M   'P 1'
#
loop_
_entity.id
_entity.type
_entity.pdbx_description
1 polymer ?
#
loop_
_entity_poly.entity_id
_entity_poly.type
_entity_poly.pdbx_seq_one_letter_code
_entity_poly.pdbx_strand_id
1 'polypeptide(L)'
;MTLQDLDDAGKDVRAWCFACARGERVDSNVWRHFVERHWPMGLDAAARQFRCRECGSSAHVALYPATRPYYPPMTATDFVAAIYFGSREAAKARKADSTAERAAQRLAEAYARRKAAKPKTTPRPPADLRLVWSKPDA
;
A
#
# COMPACT_ATOMS: atom_id res chain seq x y z
N MET A 1 22.35 32.88 5.90
CA MET A 1 21.78 32.08 4.80
C MET A 1 20.33 31.81 5.12
N THR A 2 19.45 32.24 4.23
CA THR A 2 17.99 32.11 4.36
C THR A 2 17.48 30.93 3.53
N LEU A 3 16.21 30.55 3.74
CA LEU A 3 15.53 29.58 2.88
C LEU A 3 15.42 30.06 1.43
N GLN A 4 15.30 31.36 1.20
CA GLN A 4 15.24 31.95 -0.13
C GLN A 4 16.61 31.88 -0.83
N ASP A 5 17.70 32.21 -0.12
CA ASP A 5 19.06 32.11 -0.68
C ASP A 5 19.37 30.69 -1.18
N LEU A 6 18.80 29.67 -0.51
CA LEU A 6 18.95 28.27 -0.93
C LEU A 6 18.17 27.96 -2.20
N ASP A 7 16.95 28.45 -2.32
CA ASP A 7 16.12 28.25 -3.51
C ASP A 7 16.75 28.93 -4.73
N ASP A 8 17.24 30.16 -4.57
CA ASP A 8 17.96 30.92 -5.60
C ASP A 8 19.26 30.20 -6.01
N ALA A 9 19.91 29.50 -5.08
CA ALA A 9 21.07 28.65 -5.34
C ALA A 9 20.71 27.26 -5.91
N GLY A 10 19.43 26.97 -6.16
CA GLY A 10 18.94 25.68 -6.67
C GLY A 10 19.13 24.52 -5.70
N LYS A 11 19.20 24.80 -4.39
CA LYS A 11 19.37 23.82 -3.32
C LYS A 11 18.05 23.62 -2.59
N ASP A 12 17.79 22.38 -2.22
CA ASP A 12 16.68 22.05 -1.31
C ASP A 12 17.16 22.13 0.14
N VAL A 13 16.24 21.89 1.08
CA VAL A 13 16.52 21.88 2.51
C VAL A 13 16.38 20.46 3.02
N ARG A 14 17.34 19.98 3.82
CA ARG A 14 17.19 18.74 4.60
C ARG A 14 16.93 19.09 6.04
N ALA A 15 15.78 18.68 6.55
CA ALA A 15 15.47 18.70 7.97
C ALA A 15 16.00 17.40 8.59
N TRP A 16 16.89 17.51 9.58
CA TRP A 16 17.48 16.37 10.28
C TRP A 16 17.13 16.41 11.77
N CYS A 17 16.58 15.31 12.29
CA CYS A 17 16.32 15.15 13.71
C CYS A 17 17.45 14.36 14.37
N PHE A 18 18.15 14.99 15.32
CA PHE A 18 19.25 14.35 16.06
C PHE A 18 18.80 13.29 17.06
N ALA A 19 17.61 13.42 17.62
CA ALA A 19 17.08 12.44 18.56
C ALA A 19 16.72 11.11 17.88
N CYS A 20 16.12 11.17 16.69
CA CYS A 20 15.69 9.97 15.96
C CYS A 20 16.71 9.50 14.91
N ALA A 21 17.78 10.26 14.67
CA ALA A 21 18.74 10.04 13.59
C ALA A 21 18.08 9.85 12.21
N ARG A 22 17.06 10.68 11.92
CA ARG A 22 16.32 10.65 10.66
C ARG A 22 16.27 12.03 10.02
N GLY A 23 16.25 12.05 8.69
CA GLY A 23 16.09 13.27 7.93
C GLY A 23 15.06 13.16 6.83
N GLU A 24 14.41 14.28 6.56
CA GLU A 24 13.49 14.46 5.46
C GLU A 24 13.99 15.60 4.57
N ARG A 25 13.82 15.45 3.25
CA ARG A 25 14.09 16.54 2.31
C ARG A 25 12.80 17.34 2.13
N VAL A 26 12.94 18.66 2.18
CA VAL A 26 11.89 19.63 1.99
C VAL A 26 12.29 20.52 0.82
N ASP A 27 11.35 20.76 -0.08
CA ASP A 27 11.56 21.67 -1.20
C ASP A 27 11.88 23.07 -0.68
N SER A 28 12.87 23.72 -1.28
CA SER A 28 13.28 25.07 -0.90
C SER A 28 12.19 26.12 -1.13
N ASN A 29 11.23 25.87 -2.03
CA ASN A 29 10.09 26.76 -2.29
C ASN A 29 9.21 27.02 -1.04
N VAL A 30 9.42 26.25 0.06
CA VAL A 30 8.76 26.43 1.35
C VAL A 30 8.96 27.84 1.92
N TRP A 31 10.01 28.58 1.50
CA TRP A 31 10.23 29.97 1.91
C TRP A 31 9.01 30.86 1.64
N ARG A 32 8.22 30.59 0.60
CA ARG A 32 6.99 31.36 0.29
C ARG A 32 6.00 31.34 1.44
N HIS A 33 5.81 30.17 2.06
CA HIS A 33 4.93 30.04 3.23
C HIS A 33 5.46 30.76 4.46
N PHE A 34 6.79 30.85 4.60
CA PHE A 34 7.41 31.61 5.68
C PHE A 34 7.16 33.11 5.51
N VAL A 35 7.24 33.62 4.28
CA VAL A 35 6.90 35.02 3.97
C VAL A 35 5.42 35.31 4.26
N GLU A 36 4.51 34.47 3.76
CA GLU A 36 3.06 34.60 3.98
C GLU A 36 2.68 34.62 5.46
N ARG A 37 3.34 33.80 6.28
CA ARG A 37 3.07 33.68 7.72
C ARG A 37 3.92 34.59 8.60
N HIS A 38 4.76 35.43 7.98
CA HIS A 38 5.72 36.31 8.66
C HIS A 38 6.62 35.53 9.65
N TRP A 39 7.02 34.33 9.25
CA TRP A 39 7.93 33.48 10.01
C TRP A 39 9.39 33.81 9.71
N PRO A 40 10.30 33.53 10.65
CA PRO A 40 11.71 33.82 10.45
C PRO A 40 12.30 32.92 9.35
N MET A 41 12.99 33.53 8.39
CA MET A 41 13.53 32.90 7.18
C MET A 41 14.94 32.28 7.35
N GLY A 42 15.63 32.60 8.45
CA GLY A 42 16.95 32.04 8.75
C GLY A 42 16.84 30.57 9.15
N LEU A 43 17.76 29.73 8.68
CA LEU A 43 17.70 28.27 8.85
C LEU A 43 17.54 27.81 10.30
N ASP A 44 18.29 28.40 11.23
CA ASP A 44 18.24 28.03 12.65
C ASP A 44 16.88 28.35 13.28
N ALA A 45 16.32 29.51 12.94
CA ALA A 45 15.02 29.93 13.45
C ALA A 45 13.88 29.18 12.75
N ALA A 46 14.02 28.90 11.46
CA ALA A 46 13.06 28.15 10.65
C ALA A 46 12.96 26.70 11.09
N ALA A 47 14.04 26.10 11.60
CA ALA A 47 14.07 24.72 12.10
C ALA A 47 12.96 24.43 13.12
N ARG A 48 12.55 25.43 13.92
CA ARG A 48 11.49 25.30 14.93
C ARG A 48 10.11 24.99 14.34
N GLN A 49 9.89 25.30 13.06
CA GLN A 49 8.63 25.03 12.36
C GLN A 49 8.57 23.61 11.80
N PHE A 50 9.71 22.92 11.72
CA PHE A 50 9.79 21.55 11.25
C PHE A 50 9.70 20.58 12.42
N ARG A 51 8.76 19.62 12.34
CA ARG A 51 8.58 18.58 13.36
C ARG A 51 9.04 17.24 12.81
N CYS A 52 9.76 16.47 13.63
CA CYS A 52 10.08 15.09 13.28
C CYS A 52 8.80 14.25 13.19
N ARG A 53 8.66 13.39 12.18
CA ARG A 53 7.50 12.50 12.03
C ARG A 53 7.43 11.40 13.09
N GLU A 54 8.57 11.00 13.66
CA GLU A 54 8.64 9.95 14.68
C GLU A 54 8.35 10.49 16.08
N CYS A 55 9.15 11.47 16.54
CA CYS A 55 9.02 12.00 17.90
C CYS A 55 8.13 13.24 18.03
N GLY A 56 7.66 13.83 16.91
CA GLY A 56 6.82 15.04 16.89
C GLY A 56 7.52 16.33 17.34
N SER A 57 8.76 16.24 17.85
CA SER A 57 9.50 17.37 18.38
C SER A 57 10.19 18.18 17.28
N SER A 58 10.24 19.50 17.47
CA SER A 58 11.08 20.42 16.68
C SER A 58 12.37 20.83 17.40
N ALA A 59 12.54 20.48 18.68
CA ALA A 59 13.67 20.91 19.49
C ALA A 59 15.01 20.30 19.03
N HIS A 60 14.97 19.11 18.43
CA HIS A 60 16.15 18.39 17.95
C HIS A 60 16.29 18.43 16.43
N VAL A 61 15.54 19.32 15.76
CA VAL A 61 15.55 19.45 14.31
C VAL A 61 16.52 20.56 13.91
N ALA A 62 17.39 20.28 12.95
CA ALA A 62 18.25 21.26 12.31
C ALA A 62 18.07 21.20 10.80
N LEU A 63 18.22 22.35 10.14
CA LEU A 63 18.09 22.49 8.69
C LEU A 63 19.47 22.61 8.04
N TYR A 64 19.68 21.83 6.98
CA TYR A 64 20.91 21.84 6.21
C TYR A 64 20.62 22.04 4.72
N PRO A 65 21.51 22.70 3.97
CA PRO A 65 21.44 22.71 2.52
C PRO A 65 21.55 21.29 1.96
N ALA A 66 20.71 20.94 1.00
CA ALA A 66 20.74 19.67 0.30
C ALA A 66 20.75 19.89 -1.20
N THR A 67 21.50 19.04 -1.92
CA THR A 67 21.48 19.06 -3.39
C THR A 67 20.09 18.66 -3.87
N ARG A 68 19.50 19.50 -4.73
CA ARG A 68 18.24 19.18 -5.40
C ARG A 68 18.45 17.97 -6.32
N PRO A 69 17.62 16.92 -6.24
CA PRO A 69 17.73 15.79 -7.14
C PRO A 69 17.59 16.26 -8.58
N TYR A 70 18.52 15.87 -9.45
CA TYR A 70 18.38 16.12 -10.88
C TYR A 70 17.26 15.24 -11.41
N TYR A 71 16.11 15.84 -11.70
CA TYR A 71 15.11 15.21 -12.55
C TYR A 71 15.43 15.62 -13.99
N PRO A 72 15.79 14.68 -14.88
CA PRO A 72 15.88 15.00 -16.29
C PRO A 72 14.53 15.59 -16.74
N PRO A 73 14.52 16.58 -17.63
CA PRO A 73 13.27 17.10 -18.16
C PRO A 73 12.50 15.92 -18.73
N MET A 74 11.30 15.65 -18.17
CA MET A 74 10.44 14.60 -18.68
C MET A 74 10.16 14.93 -20.15
N THR A 75 10.72 14.13 -21.04
CA THR A 75 10.39 14.26 -22.45
C THR A 75 8.92 13.86 -22.64
N ALA A 76 8.29 14.32 -23.73
CA ALA A 76 6.93 13.88 -24.06
C ALA A 76 6.83 12.33 -24.09
N THR A 77 7.92 11.67 -24.50
CA THR A 77 8.07 10.21 -24.48
C THR A 77 8.11 9.61 -23.07
N ASP A 78 8.78 10.24 -22.11
CA ASP A 78 8.80 9.77 -20.71
C ASP A 78 7.40 9.86 -20.07
N PHE A 79 6.66 10.93 -20.38
CA PHE A 79 5.30 11.11 -19.88
C PHE A 79 4.34 10.05 -20.42
N VAL A 80 4.40 9.78 -21.73
CA VAL A 80 3.60 8.72 -22.37
C VAL A 80 3.98 7.35 -21.83
N ALA A 81 5.28 7.09 -21.60
CA ALA A 81 5.74 5.85 -20.99
C ALA A 81 5.18 5.68 -19.57
N ALA A 82 5.23 6.72 -18.74
CA ALA A 82 4.68 6.69 -17.38
C ALA A 82 3.17 6.37 -17.37
N ILE A 83 2.40 7.00 -18.27
CA ILE A 83 0.96 6.71 -18.42
C ILE A 83 0.75 5.27 -18.90
N TYR A 84 1.48 4.82 -19.92
CA TYR A 84 1.33 3.49 -20.49
C TYR A 84 1.67 2.39 -19.46
N PHE A 85 2.81 2.50 -18.79
CA PHE A 85 3.22 1.52 -17.78
C PHE A 85 2.31 1.56 -16.55
N GLY A 86 1.91 2.75 -16.09
CA GLY A 86 0.94 2.88 -15.00
C GLY A 86 -0.42 2.26 -15.33
N SER A 87 -0.95 2.49 -16.55
CA SER A 87 -2.21 1.88 -16.99
C SER A 87 -2.13 0.35 -17.08
N ARG A 88 -0.99 -0.19 -17.53
CA ARG A 88 -0.76 -1.64 -17.62
C ARG A 88 -0.66 -2.28 -16.23
N GLU A 89 -0.03 -1.60 -15.27
CA GLU A 89 0.07 -2.06 -13.90
C GLU A 89 -1.30 -2.07 -13.20
N ALA A 90 -2.08 -0.99 -13.37
CA ALA A 90 -3.46 -0.93 -12.88
C ALA A 90 -4.36 -2.02 -13.48
N ALA A 91 -4.20 -2.30 -14.79
CA ALA A 91 -4.94 -3.38 -15.45
C ALA A 91 -4.55 -4.77 -14.92
N LYS A 92 -3.26 -4.99 -14.59
CA LYS A 92 -2.79 -6.23 -13.95
C LYS A 92 -3.37 -6.39 -12.54
N ALA A 93 -3.38 -5.32 -11.74
CA ALA A 93 -3.96 -5.34 -10.39
C ALA A 93 -5.45 -5.73 -10.43
N ARG A 94 -6.24 -5.06 -11.28
CA ARG A 94 -7.68 -5.39 -11.46
C ARG A 94 -7.92 -6.84 -11.90
N LYS A 95 -7.04 -7.39 -12.75
CA LYS A 95 -7.13 -8.79 -13.17
C LYS A 95 -6.80 -9.75 -12.02
N ALA A 96 -5.82 -9.42 -11.18
CA ALA A 96 -5.49 -10.20 -10.00
C ALA A 96 -6.68 -10.23 -9.01
N ASP A 97 -7.33 -9.09 -8.78
CA ASP A 97 -8.52 -8.98 -7.92
C ASP A 97 -9.68 -9.86 -8.43
N SER A 98 -9.97 -9.81 -9.73
CA SER A 98 -11.01 -10.68 -10.33
C SER A 98 -10.70 -12.17 -10.22
N THR A 99 -9.42 -12.53 -10.10
CA THR A 99 -8.99 -13.93 -9.94
C THR A 99 -9.17 -14.37 -8.48
N ALA A 100 -8.84 -13.48 -7.52
CA ALA A 100 -9.06 -13.70 -6.11
C ALA A 100 -10.56 -13.81 -5.77
N GLU A 101 -11.40 -12.95 -6.35
CA GLU A 101 -12.87 -13.01 -6.21
C GLU A 101 -13.45 -14.33 -6.72
N ARG A 102 -13.02 -14.78 -7.91
CA ARG A 102 -13.46 -16.08 -8.46
C ARG A 102 -12.97 -17.26 -7.61
N ALA A 103 -11.77 -17.18 -7.03
CA ALA A 103 -11.26 -18.21 -6.14
C ALA A 103 -12.06 -18.27 -4.83
N ALA A 104 -12.41 -17.10 -4.27
CA ALA A 104 -13.26 -17.00 -3.08
C ALA A 104 -14.68 -17.56 -3.34
N GLN A 105 -15.28 -17.25 -4.49
CA GLN A 105 -16.58 -17.82 -4.89
C GLN A 105 -16.54 -19.35 -4.95
N ARG A 106 -15.51 -19.95 -5.57
CA ARG A 106 -15.38 -21.42 -5.62
C ARG A 106 -15.26 -22.05 -4.24
N LEU A 107 -14.53 -21.42 -3.32
CA LEU A 107 -14.41 -21.90 -1.94
C LEU A 107 -15.74 -21.81 -1.19
N ALA A 108 -16.48 -20.71 -1.37
CA ALA A 108 -17.81 -20.52 -0.77
C ALA A 108 -18.80 -21.56 -1.30
N GLU A 109 -18.82 -21.83 -2.61
CA GLU A 109 -19.66 -22.88 -3.22
C GLU A 109 -19.27 -24.28 -2.72
N ALA A 110 -17.98 -24.58 -2.63
CA ALA A 110 -17.50 -25.86 -2.11
C ALA A 110 -17.89 -26.07 -0.63
N TYR A 111 -17.81 -25.01 0.18
CA TYR A 111 -18.27 -25.05 1.56
C TYR A 111 -19.78 -25.24 1.66
N ALA A 112 -20.57 -24.52 0.86
CA ALA A 112 -22.02 -24.68 0.81
C ALA A 112 -22.44 -26.10 0.42
N ARG A 113 -21.76 -26.72 -0.56
CA ARG A 113 -21.97 -28.12 -0.94
C ARG A 113 -21.63 -29.12 0.15
N ARG A 114 -20.60 -28.84 0.97
CA ARG A 114 -20.24 -29.69 2.12
C ARG A 114 -21.25 -29.57 3.26
N LYS A 115 -21.80 -28.37 3.45
CA LYS A 115 -22.79 -28.08 4.50
C LYS A 115 -24.20 -28.56 4.13
N ALA A 116 -24.55 -28.57 2.85
CA ALA A 116 -25.75 -29.22 2.36
C ALA A 116 -25.69 -30.71 2.72
N ALA A 117 -26.65 -31.16 3.53
CA ALA A 117 -26.65 -32.50 4.10
C ALA A 117 -26.48 -33.57 3.00
N LYS A 118 -25.53 -34.49 3.19
CA LYS A 118 -25.43 -35.68 2.33
C LYS A 118 -26.80 -36.36 2.31
N PRO A 119 -27.35 -36.71 1.14
CA PRO A 119 -28.62 -37.45 1.09
C PRO A 119 -28.47 -38.70 1.94
N LYS A 120 -29.41 -38.93 2.87
CA LYS A 120 -29.44 -40.14 3.70
C LYS A 120 -29.42 -41.34 2.74
N THR A 121 -28.31 -42.07 2.72
CA THR A 121 -28.25 -43.38 2.09
C THR A 121 -29.31 -44.25 2.75
N THR A 122 -30.33 -44.65 1.99
CA THR A 122 -31.30 -45.62 2.48
C THR A 122 -30.55 -46.90 2.84
N PRO A 123 -30.76 -47.45 4.05
CA PRO A 123 -30.07 -48.67 4.45
C PRO A 123 -30.48 -49.80 3.50
N ARG A 124 -29.49 -50.48 2.93
CA ARG A 124 -29.70 -51.70 2.14
C ARG A 124 -30.34 -52.74 3.08
N PRO A 125 -31.49 -53.32 2.72
CA PRO A 125 -32.12 -54.31 3.57
C PRO A 125 -31.19 -55.52 3.74
N PRO A 126 -31.15 -56.14 4.94
CA PRO A 126 -30.29 -57.29 5.21
C PRO A 126 -30.66 -58.46 4.31
N ALA A 127 -29.65 -59.20 3.89
CA ALA A 127 -29.78 -60.36 3.01
C ALA A 127 -30.28 -61.58 3.82
N ASP A 128 -31.54 -61.55 4.25
CA ASP A 128 -32.20 -62.76 4.78
C ASP A 128 -33.69 -62.76 4.44
N LEU A 129 -33.96 -62.99 3.15
CA LEU A 129 -35.17 -63.65 2.69
C LEU A 129 -34.74 -64.74 1.71
N ARG A 130 -33.93 -65.69 2.19
CA ARG A 130 -33.81 -66.98 1.53
C ARG A 130 -35.14 -67.70 1.72
N LEU A 131 -35.94 -67.66 0.66
CA LEU A 131 -37.08 -68.56 0.44
C LEU A 131 -36.67 -69.98 0.79
N VAL A 132 -37.09 -70.45 1.97
CA VAL A 132 -37.07 -71.87 2.32
C VAL A 132 -38.15 -72.52 1.46
N TRP A 133 -37.73 -73.16 0.37
CA TRP A 133 -38.58 -74.10 -0.34
C TRP A 133 -38.75 -75.32 0.55
N SER A 134 -39.89 -75.42 1.21
CA SER A 134 -40.32 -76.64 1.89
C SER A 134 -40.37 -77.77 0.87
N LYS A 135 -39.52 -78.78 1.05
CA LYS A 135 -39.60 -80.07 0.38
C LYS A 135 -40.66 -80.90 1.13
N PRO A 136 -41.71 -81.44 0.48
CA PRO A 136 -42.49 -82.48 1.11
C PRO A 136 -41.75 -83.81 1.02
N ASP A 137 -41.62 -84.48 2.17
CA ASP A 137 -41.19 -85.86 2.32
C ASP A 137 -42.33 -86.83 1.98
N ALA A 138 -41.94 -87.97 1.38
CA ALA A 138 -42.66 -89.25 1.20
C ALA A 138 -43.89 -89.28 0.27
#